data_AF-A0A7S1ZR16-F1
#
_entry.id   AF-A0A7S1ZR16-F1
#
_cell.length_a   1.000
_cell.length_b   1.000
_cell.length_c   1.000
_cell.angle_alpha   90.00
_cell.angle_beta   90.00
_cell.angle_gamma   90.00
#
_symmetry.space_group_name_H-M   'P 1'
#
loop_
_entity.id
_entity.type
_entity.pdbx_description
1 polymer ?
#
loop_
_entity_poly.entity_id
_entity_poly.type
_entity_poly.pdbx_seq_one_letter_code
_entity_poly.pdbx_strand_id
1 'polypeptide(L)'
;LGVNGRELTEGGKGATQRALREAERPMTLEFCVLPEEEYPLTVEEGMHMVKYDAPSTDEPFSQWAWKPKYVVVGGIVAQPWMINMYRDRSEYDEAVKSILSKRKPLVKVKQFSLMGATVHRDSESPRLFEPPYFRRPDMTFFSVIPSKGYAINVTSEREEDLMPVLGGVRRMIRWTRERMG
;
A
#
# COMPACT_ATOMS: atom_id res chain seq x y z
N LEU A 1 1.22 23.73 6.11
CA LEU A 1 -0.09 23.64 5.40
C LEU A 1 -0.50 25.05 5.07
N GLY A 2 -0.74 25.40 3.81
CA GLY A 2 -1.27 26.69 3.38
C GLY A 2 -2.70 26.56 2.86
N VAL A 3 -3.49 27.61 3.03
CA VAL A 3 -4.84 27.74 2.48
C VAL A 3 -4.92 29.06 1.73
N ASN A 4 -5.21 29.02 0.43
CA ASN A 4 -5.27 30.19 -0.46
C ASN A 4 -4.02 31.09 -0.36
N GLY A 5 -2.81 30.50 -0.35
CA GLY A 5 -1.54 31.21 -0.25
C GLY A 5 -1.19 31.71 1.16
N ARG A 6 -2.03 31.46 2.16
CA ARG A 6 -1.75 31.77 3.56
C ARG A 6 -1.23 30.54 4.29
N GLU A 7 0.03 30.59 4.70
CA GLU A 7 0.64 29.53 5.49
C GLU A 7 0.02 29.44 6.89
N LEU A 8 -0.33 28.23 7.30
CA LEU A 8 -0.80 27.87 8.64
C LEU A 8 0.37 27.19 9.37
N THR A 9 1.30 28.01 9.84
CA THR A 9 2.48 27.57 10.61
C THR A 9 2.19 27.44 12.10
N GLU A 10 1.23 28.19 12.61
CA GLU A 10 0.95 28.28 14.05
C GLU A 10 -0.54 28.18 14.35
N GLY A 11 -0.86 27.28 15.27
CA GLY A 11 -2.23 26.96 15.67
C GLY A 11 -2.55 25.53 15.28
N GLY A 12 -2.56 24.64 16.29
CA GLY A 12 -2.93 23.24 16.10
C GLY A 12 -4.33 23.06 15.48
N LYS A 13 -4.83 21.82 15.46
CA LYS A 13 -6.02 21.39 14.70
C LYS A 13 -7.20 22.39 14.63
N GLY A 14 -7.51 23.11 15.71
CA GLY A 14 -8.61 24.09 15.75
C GLY A 14 -8.43 25.32 14.84
N ALA A 15 -7.22 25.87 14.74
CA ALA A 15 -6.95 27.01 13.88
C ALA A 15 -7.02 26.61 12.40
N THR A 16 -6.48 25.43 12.07
CA THR A 16 -6.58 24.83 10.74
C THR A 16 -8.03 24.58 10.33
N GLN A 17 -8.85 23.99 11.20
CA GLN A 17 -10.24 23.72 10.90
C GLN A 17 -11.05 25.01 10.66
N ARG A 18 -10.77 26.06 11.43
CA ARG A 18 -11.40 27.38 11.22
C ARG A 18 -10.98 27.98 9.88
N ALA A 19 -9.69 27.97 9.56
CA ALA A 19 -9.18 28.47 8.28
C ALA A 19 -9.79 27.73 7.08
N LEU A 20 -9.94 26.41 7.17
CA LEU A 20 -10.60 25.61 6.13
C LEU A 20 -12.10 25.91 5.99
N ARG A 21 -12.78 26.25 7.08
CA ARG A 21 -14.20 26.59 7.04
C ARG A 21 -14.44 27.97 6.44
N GLU A 22 -13.57 28.92 6.75
CA GLU A 22 -13.73 30.35 6.44
C GLU A 22 -13.09 30.76 5.12
N ALA A 23 -12.25 29.93 4.51
CA ALA A 23 -11.61 30.24 3.24
C ALA A 23 -12.62 30.34 2.08
N GLU A 24 -12.42 31.36 1.24
CA GLU A 24 -13.16 31.55 0.00
C GLU A 24 -12.99 30.38 -0.96
N ARG A 25 -14.05 30.12 -1.73
CA ARG A 25 -14.09 29.09 -2.76
C ARG A 25 -13.89 29.73 -4.14
N PRO A 26 -13.19 29.07 -5.08
CA PRO A 26 -12.51 27.78 -4.94
C PRO A 26 -11.31 27.86 -3.99
N MET A 27 -11.08 26.77 -3.24
CA MET A 27 -10.03 26.71 -2.22
C MET A 27 -8.79 26.02 -2.79
N THR A 28 -7.63 26.64 -2.58
CA THR A 28 -6.31 26.05 -2.84
C THR A 28 -5.71 25.59 -1.52
N LEU A 29 -5.24 24.34 -1.49
CA LEU A 29 -4.56 23.75 -0.33
C LEU A 29 -3.10 23.46 -0.69
N GLU A 30 -2.18 23.90 0.16
CA GLU A 30 -0.74 23.74 -0.02
C GLU A 30 -0.18 22.88 1.12
N PHE A 31 0.52 21.80 0.81
CA PHE A 31 1.05 20.90 1.85
C PHE A 31 2.58 20.89 1.78
N CYS A 32 3.24 21.03 2.92
CA CYS A 32 4.64 20.67 3.04
C CYS A 32 4.68 19.16 3.20
N VAL A 33 5.07 18.47 2.13
CA VAL A 33 5.37 17.03 2.19
C VAL A 33 6.80 16.93 2.72
N LEU A 34 6.99 16.22 3.84
CA LEU A 34 8.33 15.91 4.32
C LEU A 34 9.10 15.13 3.23
N PRO A 35 10.44 15.24 3.17
CA PRO A 35 11.23 14.46 2.24
C PRO A 35 10.85 12.96 2.35
N GLU A 36 10.71 12.28 1.21
CA GLU A 36 10.29 10.86 1.16
C GLU A 36 11.25 9.97 1.99
N GLU A 37 12.50 10.42 2.14
CA GLU A 37 13.54 9.83 2.95
C GLU A 37 13.20 9.84 4.44
N GLU A 38 12.51 10.87 4.94
CA GLU A 38 12.14 11.04 6.36
C GLU A 38 10.80 10.37 6.69
N TYR A 39 9.82 10.50 5.79
CA TYR A 39 8.50 9.90 5.91
C TYR A 39 8.06 9.34 4.55
N PRO A 40 8.15 8.02 4.34
CA PRO A 40 7.69 7.42 3.10
C PRO A 40 6.16 7.45 3.13
N LEU A 41 5.60 8.54 2.62
CA LEU A 41 4.18 8.68 2.30
C LEU A 41 3.91 7.90 1.02
N THR A 42 4.22 6.61 1.06
CA THR A 42 3.87 5.70 -0.02
C THR A 42 2.49 5.16 0.31
N VAL A 43 1.49 5.57 -0.49
CA VAL A 43 0.18 4.91 -0.54
C VAL A 43 0.03 4.40 -1.96
N GLU A 44 0.81 3.38 -2.30
CA GLU A 44 0.60 2.64 -3.53
C GLU A 44 -0.44 1.59 -3.23
N GLU A 45 -1.54 1.64 -3.96
CA GLU A 45 -2.71 0.82 -3.69
C GLU A 45 -3.43 0.37 -4.96
N GLY A 46 -4.06 -0.81 -4.89
CA GLY A 46 -4.77 -1.36 -6.03
C GLY A 46 -5.51 -2.65 -5.70
N MET A 47 -6.46 -3.02 -6.57
CA MET A 47 -7.13 -4.32 -6.51
C MET A 47 -6.27 -5.37 -7.24
N HIS A 48 -5.86 -6.40 -6.51
CA HIS A 48 -5.02 -7.47 -7.02
C HIS A 48 -5.53 -8.84 -6.58
N MET A 49 -5.10 -9.88 -7.26
CA MET A 49 -5.20 -11.24 -6.75
C MET A 49 -3.95 -11.52 -5.91
N VAL A 50 -4.14 -12.03 -4.70
CA VAL A 50 -3.04 -12.35 -3.80
C VAL A 50 -3.10 -13.78 -3.32
N LYS A 51 -1.93 -14.38 -3.12
CA LYS A 51 -1.75 -15.55 -2.28
C LYS A 51 -0.77 -15.22 -1.18
N TYR A 52 -1.28 -15.08 0.02
CA TYR A 52 -0.48 -15.06 1.23
C TYR A 52 -0.38 -16.49 1.81
N ASP A 53 0.57 -16.69 2.70
CA ASP A 53 0.88 -18.00 3.29
C ASP A 53 1.33 -19.04 2.24
N ALA A 54 2.02 -18.58 1.19
CA ALA A 54 2.50 -19.46 0.12
C ALA A 54 3.78 -20.21 0.55
N PRO A 55 3.80 -21.56 0.51
CA PRO A 55 4.99 -22.34 0.87
C PRO A 55 6.11 -22.23 -0.17
N SER A 56 5.81 -21.73 -1.36
CA SER A 56 6.77 -21.47 -2.44
C SER A 56 6.56 -20.07 -3.01
N THR A 57 7.60 -19.58 -3.69
CA THR A 57 7.59 -18.34 -4.47
C THR A 57 7.14 -18.54 -5.92
N ASP A 58 6.77 -19.77 -6.27
CA ASP A 58 6.25 -20.10 -7.60
C ASP A 58 4.78 -19.73 -7.70
N GLU A 59 4.29 -19.65 -8.93
CA GLU A 59 2.88 -19.40 -9.19
C GLU A 59 2.02 -20.49 -8.53
N PRO A 60 1.00 -20.11 -7.75
CA PRO A 60 0.03 -21.03 -7.19
C PRO A 60 -0.69 -21.78 -8.30
N PHE A 61 -0.69 -23.11 -8.19
CA PHE A 61 -1.38 -23.95 -9.14
C PHE A 61 -2.88 -23.64 -9.17
N SER A 62 -3.61 -23.67 -8.05
CA SER A 62 -5.08 -23.52 -8.07
C SER A 62 -5.61 -22.08 -8.12
N GLN A 63 -6.64 -21.81 -8.93
CA GLN A 63 -7.40 -20.53 -8.90
C GLN A 63 -7.94 -20.17 -7.51
N TRP A 64 -8.34 -21.17 -6.72
CA TRP A 64 -8.97 -20.97 -5.42
C TRP A 64 -7.97 -20.53 -4.34
N ALA A 65 -6.68 -20.70 -4.60
CA ALA A 65 -5.60 -20.24 -3.74
C ALA A 65 -5.45 -18.72 -3.81
N TRP A 66 -5.84 -18.09 -4.92
CA TRP A 66 -5.81 -16.66 -5.09
C TRP A 66 -7.05 -16.01 -4.47
N LYS A 67 -6.85 -14.87 -3.81
CA LYS A 67 -7.91 -14.08 -3.18
C LYS A 67 -7.88 -12.66 -3.72
N PRO A 68 -9.00 -12.08 -4.16
CA PRO A 68 -9.05 -10.68 -4.51
C PRO A 68 -8.85 -9.84 -3.24
N LYS A 69 -7.94 -8.88 -3.29
CA LYS A 69 -7.63 -7.97 -2.19
C LYS A 69 -7.31 -6.59 -2.71
N TYR A 70 -7.75 -5.59 -1.95
CA TYR A 70 -7.23 -4.24 -2.07
C TYR A 70 -5.92 -4.18 -1.30
N VAL A 71 -4.80 -4.17 -2.03
CA VAL A 71 -3.46 -4.13 -1.48
C VAL A 71 -3.07 -2.68 -1.30
N VAL A 72 -2.57 -2.33 -0.12
CA VAL A 72 -2.04 -1.00 0.22
C VAL A 72 -0.65 -1.21 0.79
N VAL A 73 0.35 -0.66 0.14
CA VAL A 73 1.71 -0.61 0.69
C VAL A 73 1.83 0.65 1.52
N GLY A 74 2.22 0.49 2.79
CA GLY A 74 2.20 1.56 3.77
C GLY A 74 0.78 1.99 4.13
N GLY A 75 0.55 3.30 4.11
CA GLY A 75 -0.75 3.89 4.39
C GLY A 75 -0.97 4.34 5.85
N ILE A 76 -2.13 4.97 6.06
CA ILE A 76 -2.48 5.69 7.30
C ILE A 76 -2.98 4.73 8.39
N VAL A 77 -3.51 3.57 8.00
CA VAL A 77 -4.19 2.64 8.91
C VAL A 77 -3.20 1.84 9.76
N ALA A 78 -2.03 1.54 9.21
CA ALA A 78 -1.04 0.67 9.79
C ALA A 78 0.32 1.37 9.89
N GLN A 79 1.34 0.64 10.37
CA GLN A 79 2.70 1.14 10.33
C GLN A 79 3.16 1.32 8.86
N PRO A 80 4.00 2.33 8.56
CA PRO A 80 4.44 2.63 7.19
C PRO A 80 5.12 1.46 6.48
N TRP A 81 5.81 0.60 7.22
CA TRP A 81 6.55 -0.55 6.68
C TRP A 81 5.69 -1.81 6.48
N MET A 82 4.37 -1.68 6.40
CA MET A 82 3.47 -2.83 6.25
C MET A 82 2.89 -2.88 4.84
N ILE A 83 2.70 -4.08 4.31
CA ILE A 83 1.75 -4.32 3.22
C ILE A 83 0.43 -4.79 3.84
N ASN A 84 -0.66 -4.08 3.53
CA ASN A 84 -1.98 -4.28 4.08
C ASN A 84 -2.93 -4.76 2.98
N MET A 85 -3.82 -5.70 3.33
CA MET A 85 -4.75 -6.29 2.38
C MET A 85 -6.16 -6.29 2.95
N TYR A 86 -7.03 -5.51 2.31
CA TYR A 86 -8.45 -5.37 2.60
C TYR A 86 -9.26 -6.20 1.60
N ARG A 87 -10.53 -6.52 1.89
CA ARG A 87 -11.39 -7.21 0.92
C ARG A 87 -11.56 -6.38 -0.35
N ASP A 88 -11.75 -5.08 -0.19
CA ASP A 88 -12.02 -4.12 -1.24
C ASP A 88 -11.64 -2.70 -0.76
N ARG A 89 -11.79 -1.72 -1.64
CA ARG A 89 -11.52 -0.30 -1.35
C ARG A 89 -12.44 0.26 -0.27
N SER A 90 -13.69 -0.21 -0.18
CA SER A 90 -14.66 0.29 0.81
C SER A 90 -14.20 -0.05 2.23
N GLU A 91 -13.71 -1.28 2.46
CA GLU A 91 -13.14 -1.67 3.75
C GLU A 91 -11.91 -0.82 4.11
N TYR A 92 -11.07 -0.48 3.13
CA TYR A 92 -9.94 0.42 3.37
C TYR A 92 -10.40 1.81 3.79
N ASP A 93 -11.35 2.39 3.06
CA ASP A 93 -11.92 3.72 3.37
C ASP A 93 -12.55 3.75 4.78
N GLU A 94 -13.25 2.69 5.17
CA GLU A 94 -13.80 2.54 6.52
C GLU A 94 -12.70 2.46 7.59
N ALA A 95 -11.61 1.74 7.31
CA ALA A 95 -10.46 1.67 8.21
C ALA A 95 -9.80 3.04 8.38
N VAL A 96 -9.58 3.77 7.28
CA VAL A 96 -9.01 5.12 7.29
C VAL A 96 -9.90 6.06 8.09
N LYS A 97 -11.22 6.09 7.82
CA LYS A 97 -12.18 6.92 8.57
C LYS A 97 -12.18 6.61 10.06
N SER A 98 -12.08 5.33 10.42
CA SER A 98 -12.02 4.90 11.82
C SER A 98 -10.77 5.44 12.51
N ILE A 99 -9.59 5.27 11.90
CA ILE A 99 -8.32 5.75 12.45
C ILE A 99 -8.30 7.27 12.57
N LEU A 100 -8.75 8.00 11.54
CA LEU A 100 -8.83 9.46 11.58
C LEU A 100 -9.79 9.96 12.67
N SER A 101 -10.83 9.19 12.96
CA SER A 101 -11.76 9.44 14.07
C SER A 101 -11.27 8.95 15.43
N LYS A 102 -10.00 8.50 15.52
CA LYS A 102 -9.38 7.90 16.72
C LYS A 102 -10.13 6.66 17.25
N ARG A 103 -10.77 5.91 16.36
CA ARG A 103 -11.47 4.65 16.65
C ARG A 103 -10.69 3.47 16.08
N LYS A 104 -10.86 2.30 16.70
CA LYS A 104 -10.29 1.06 16.18
C LYS A 104 -11.04 0.63 14.91
N PRO A 105 -10.37 0.29 13.80
CA PRO A 105 -11.01 -0.29 12.63
C PRO A 105 -11.72 -1.61 12.97
N LEU A 106 -12.94 -1.77 12.46
CA LEU A 106 -13.72 -3.01 12.61
C LEU A 106 -13.49 -3.99 11.45
N VAL A 107 -12.83 -3.53 10.38
CA VAL A 107 -12.53 -4.36 9.21
C VAL A 107 -11.35 -5.28 9.49
N LYS A 108 -11.40 -6.49 8.92
CA LYS A 108 -10.33 -7.48 9.05
C LYS A 108 -9.26 -7.21 7.99
N VAL A 109 -8.07 -6.81 8.45
CA VAL A 109 -6.92 -6.54 7.57
C VAL A 109 -5.90 -7.67 7.70
N LYS A 110 -5.40 -8.17 6.57
CA LYS A 110 -4.19 -9.02 6.54
C LYS A 110 -2.98 -8.11 6.38
N GLN A 111 -2.00 -8.25 7.27
CA GLN A 111 -0.87 -7.33 7.35
C GLN A 111 0.42 -8.12 7.41
N PHE A 112 1.41 -7.69 6.64
CA PHE A 112 2.74 -8.30 6.62
C PHE A 112 3.80 -7.20 6.71
N SER A 113 4.82 -7.44 7.51
CA SER A 113 5.94 -6.49 7.65
C SER A 113 6.87 -6.62 6.45
N LEU A 114 7.25 -5.47 5.88
CA LEU A 114 8.30 -5.35 4.88
C LEU A 114 9.69 -5.17 5.51
N MET A 115 9.78 -5.04 6.84
CA MET A 115 11.07 -4.98 7.53
C MET A 115 11.85 -6.29 7.35
N GLY A 116 13.03 -6.17 6.72
CA GLY A 116 13.88 -7.31 6.38
C GLY A 116 13.30 -8.21 5.28
N ALA A 117 12.23 -7.79 4.60
CA ALA A 117 11.69 -8.53 3.48
C ALA A 117 12.56 -8.37 2.21
N THR A 118 12.35 -9.27 1.24
CA THR A 118 12.95 -9.20 -0.10
C THR A 118 11.91 -9.46 -1.18
N VAL A 119 12.18 -9.00 -2.40
CA VAL A 119 11.42 -9.40 -3.58
C VAL A 119 12.14 -10.58 -4.24
N HIS A 120 11.43 -11.67 -4.49
CA HIS A 120 12.02 -12.87 -5.10
C HIS A 120 12.33 -12.62 -6.59
N ARG A 121 13.57 -12.92 -7.03
CA ARG A 121 14.14 -12.52 -8.34
C ARG A 121 13.69 -11.11 -8.72
N ASP A 122 14.14 -10.15 -7.93
CA ASP A 122 13.85 -8.72 -8.09
C ASP A 122 14.39 -8.23 -9.45
N SER A 123 13.53 -8.20 -10.47
CA SER A 123 13.78 -7.67 -11.82
C SER A 123 12.88 -6.48 -12.08
N GLU A 124 13.30 -5.50 -12.90
CA GLU A 124 12.51 -4.27 -13.14
C GLU A 124 11.01 -4.54 -13.37
N SER A 125 10.70 -5.53 -14.22
CA SER A 125 9.34 -6.01 -14.49
C SER A 125 8.94 -7.24 -13.65
N PRO A 126 7.65 -7.39 -13.29
CA PRO A 126 7.11 -8.60 -12.70
C PRO A 126 7.10 -9.77 -13.70
N ARG A 127 6.98 -11.01 -13.20
CA ARG A 127 7.09 -12.21 -14.04
C ARG A 127 5.78 -12.53 -14.72
N LEU A 128 5.83 -12.82 -16.01
CA LEU A 128 4.73 -13.43 -16.74
C LEU A 128 4.52 -14.88 -16.30
N PHE A 129 3.27 -15.29 -16.19
CA PHE A 129 2.88 -16.68 -16.07
C PHE A 129 1.54 -16.90 -16.76
N GLU A 130 1.38 -18.10 -17.31
CA GLU A 130 0.10 -18.57 -17.85
C GLU A 130 -0.64 -19.33 -16.74
N PRO A 131 -1.61 -18.71 -16.07
CA PRO A 131 -2.40 -19.44 -15.09
C PRO A 131 -3.19 -20.57 -15.77
N PRO A 132 -3.06 -21.84 -15.34
CA PRO A 132 -3.78 -22.94 -15.99
C PRO A 132 -5.31 -22.87 -15.83
N TYR A 133 -5.80 -21.92 -15.01
CA TYR A 133 -7.18 -21.86 -14.52
C TYR A 133 -7.87 -20.51 -14.75
N PHE A 134 -7.13 -19.41 -14.90
CA PHE A 134 -7.74 -18.17 -15.35
C PHE A 134 -7.92 -18.32 -16.87
N ARG A 135 -9.15 -18.26 -17.38
CA ARG A 135 -9.44 -18.30 -18.83
C ARG A 135 -9.03 -17.00 -19.56
N ARG A 136 -8.04 -16.29 -19.04
CA ARG A 136 -7.67 -14.88 -19.31
C ARG A 136 -6.17 -14.78 -19.61
N PRO A 137 -5.70 -13.67 -20.22
CA PRO A 137 -4.33 -13.57 -20.75
C PRO A 137 -3.27 -13.73 -19.66
N ASP A 138 -2.03 -13.97 -20.11
CA ASP A 138 -0.81 -14.03 -19.31
C ASP A 138 -0.89 -13.03 -18.16
N MET A 139 -0.82 -13.55 -16.94
CA MET A 139 -0.83 -12.71 -15.75
C MET A 139 0.61 -12.36 -15.39
N THR A 140 0.78 -11.21 -14.74
CA THR A 140 2.08 -10.84 -14.18
C THR A 140 2.03 -10.95 -12.67
N PHE A 141 3.10 -11.45 -12.03
CA PHE A 141 3.18 -11.52 -10.58
C PHE A 141 4.58 -11.20 -10.05
N PHE A 142 4.61 -10.77 -8.78
CA PHE A 142 5.83 -10.75 -7.99
C PHE A 142 5.58 -11.42 -6.64
N SER A 143 6.67 -11.85 -6.00
CA SER A 143 6.64 -12.48 -4.68
C SER A 143 7.45 -11.67 -3.68
N VAL A 144 6.83 -11.32 -2.57
CA VAL A 144 7.51 -10.79 -1.38
C VAL A 144 7.84 -11.95 -0.46
N ILE A 145 9.09 -12.04 -0.03
CA ILE A 145 9.56 -12.98 0.99
C ILE A 145 9.75 -12.17 2.28
N PRO A 146 8.85 -12.29 3.27
CA PRO A 146 9.02 -11.63 4.56
C PRO A 146 10.22 -12.19 5.33
N SER A 147 10.75 -11.42 6.29
CA SER A 147 11.79 -11.90 7.21
C SER A 147 11.35 -13.05 8.11
N LYS A 148 10.04 -13.18 8.34
CA LYS A 148 9.40 -14.27 9.07
C LYS A 148 8.08 -14.67 8.39
N GLY A 149 7.89 -15.97 8.20
CA GLY A 149 6.67 -16.52 7.62
C GLY A 149 6.86 -16.95 6.18
N TYR A 150 5.76 -16.93 5.44
CA TYR A 150 5.65 -17.48 4.10
C TYR A 150 5.64 -16.38 3.02
N ALA A 151 5.88 -16.78 1.78
CA ALA A 151 5.86 -15.86 0.65
C ALA A 151 4.45 -15.28 0.42
N ILE A 152 4.44 -14.09 -0.15
CA ILE A 152 3.24 -13.36 -0.55
C ILE A 152 3.34 -13.08 -2.04
N ASN A 153 2.49 -13.72 -2.83
CA ASN A 153 2.40 -13.49 -4.27
C ASN A 153 1.29 -12.48 -4.54
N VAL A 154 1.58 -11.46 -5.37
CA VAL A 154 0.62 -10.45 -5.82
C VAL A 154 0.60 -10.47 -7.35
N THR A 155 -0.59 -10.53 -7.94
CA THR A 155 -0.75 -10.60 -9.40
C THR A 155 -1.88 -9.70 -9.91
N SER A 156 -1.69 -9.23 -11.13
CA SER A 156 -2.66 -8.48 -11.95
C SER A 156 -2.71 -9.03 -13.36
N GLU A 157 -3.79 -8.72 -14.08
CA GLU A 157 -3.92 -9.00 -15.51
C GLU A 157 -2.96 -8.14 -16.35
N ARG A 158 -2.63 -6.92 -15.90
CA ARG A 158 -1.71 -6.02 -16.60
C ARG A 158 -0.54 -5.64 -15.70
N GLU A 159 0.66 -5.60 -16.28
CA GLU A 159 1.88 -5.17 -15.58
C GLU A 159 1.74 -3.75 -15.02
N GLU A 160 1.17 -2.84 -15.81
CA GLU A 160 0.95 -1.43 -15.43
C GLU A 160 0.15 -1.26 -14.14
N ASP A 161 -0.77 -2.19 -13.84
CA ASP A 161 -1.55 -2.17 -12.60
C ASP A 161 -0.71 -2.64 -11.40
N LEU A 162 0.24 -3.56 -11.65
CA LEU A 162 1.06 -4.19 -10.61
C LEU A 162 2.29 -3.37 -10.24
N MET A 163 2.82 -2.58 -11.19
CA MET A 163 4.02 -1.78 -11.03
C MET A 163 3.96 -0.75 -9.90
N PRO A 164 2.85 -0.01 -9.67
CA PRO A 164 2.74 0.91 -8.54
C PRO A 164 2.97 0.20 -7.20
N VAL A 165 2.30 -0.94 -6.99
CA VAL A 165 2.44 -1.74 -5.75
C VAL A 165 3.85 -2.34 -5.63
N LEU A 166 4.43 -2.87 -6.70
CA LEU A 166 5.80 -3.38 -6.70
C LEU A 166 6.81 -2.26 -6.37
N GLY A 167 6.64 -1.09 -6.98
CA GLY A 167 7.45 0.10 -6.71
C GLY A 167 7.36 0.52 -5.25
N GLY A 168 6.14 0.55 -4.68
CA GLY A 168 5.92 0.84 -3.27
C GLY A 168 6.61 -0.17 -2.36
N VAL A 169 6.50 -1.47 -2.65
CA VAL A 169 7.18 -2.53 -1.88
C VAL A 169 8.70 -2.33 -1.92
N ARG A 170 9.28 -2.07 -3.10
CA ARG A 170 10.72 -1.84 -3.27
C ARG A 170 11.21 -0.63 -2.47
N ARG A 171 10.50 0.50 -2.59
CA ARG A 171 10.83 1.72 -1.84
C ARG A 171 10.81 1.46 -0.34
N MET A 172 9.78 0.77 0.14
CA MET A 172 9.66 0.47 1.57
C MET A 172 10.72 -0.54 2.06
N ILE A 173 11.05 -1.57 1.29
CA ILE A 173 12.14 -2.49 1.62
C ILE A 173 13.48 -1.75 1.69
N ARG A 174 13.76 -0.84 0.74
CA ARG A 174 14.97 -0.01 0.76
C ARG A 174 15.00 0.90 2.01
N TRP A 175 13.92 1.62 2.24
CA TRP A 175 13.77 2.53 3.38
C TRP A 175 13.95 1.82 4.73
N THR A 176 13.37 0.62 4.89
CA THR A 176 13.53 -0.15 6.13
C THR A 176 14.95 -0.67 6.32
N ARG A 177 15.68 -1.03 5.24
CA ARG A 177 17.08 -1.47 5.34
C ARG A 177 18.00 -0.36 5.83
N GLU A 178 17.83 0.85 5.31
CA GLU A 178 18.64 2.02 5.68
C GLU A 178 18.48 2.42 7.16
N ARG A 179 17.37 2.03 7.81
CA ARG A 179 17.07 2.34 9.21
C ARG A 179 17.34 1.20 10.19
N MET A 180 17.65 0.01 9.69
CA MET A 180 18.01 -1.16 10.51
C MET A 180 19.52 -1.42 10.54
N GLY A 181 20.29 -0.79 9.67
CA GLY A 181 21.77 -0.78 9.71
C GLY A 181 22.29 0.35 10.56
#